data_AF-A0A7J8YB34-F1
#
_entry.id   AF-A0A7J8YB34-F1
#
_cell.length_a   1.000
_cell.length_b   1.000
_cell.length_c   1.000
_cell.angle_alpha   90.00
_cell.angle_beta   90.00
_cell.angle_gamma   90.00
#
_symmetry.space_group_name_H-M   'P 1'
#
loop_
_entity.id
_entity.type
_entity.pdbx_description
1 polymer ?
#
loop_
_entity_poly.entity_id
_entity_poly.type
_entity_poly.pdbx_seq_one_letter_code
_entity_poly.pdbx_strand_id
1 'polypeptide(L)'
;ACDVDNFFVEDGKHLSCQRHHDDAVKVNTGSMFLTDIVLLWWLSRSTDKRQSDIGMWQEFQCELKGQFYPEFTEEEAQERL
;
A
#
# COMPACT_ATOMS: atom_id res chain seq x y z
N ALA A 1 -5.75 -3.97 -16.58
CA ALA A 1 -4.84 -3.90 -15.43
C ALA A 1 -5.71 -3.52 -14.24
N CYS A 2 -5.59 -4.19 -13.10
CA CYS A 2 -6.28 -3.71 -11.91
C CYS A 2 -5.72 -2.32 -11.55
N ASP A 3 -6.52 -1.42 -10.99
CA ASP A 3 -6.05 -0.06 -10.64
C ASP A 3 -4.80 -0.09 -9.74
N VAL A 4 -4.65 -1.16 -8.97
CA VAL A 4 -3.49 -1.45 -8.13
C VAL A 4 -2.21 -1.73 -8.96
N ASP A 5 -2.31 -2.44 -10.08
CA ASP A 5 -1.15 -2.68 -10.96
C ASP A 5 -0.65 -1.36 -11.56
N ASN A 6 -1.58 -0.49 -11.96
CA ASN A 6 -1.25 0.80 -12.55
C ASN A 6 -0.55 1.71 -11.53
N PHE A 7 -1.07 1.74 -10.31
CA PHE A 7 -0.46 2.43 -9.17
C PHE A 7 0.99 1.96 -8.90
N PHE A 8 1.24 0.65 -8.87
CA PHE A 8 2.60 0.16 -8.61
C PHE A 8 3.58 0.43 -9.75
N VAL A 9 3.11 0.44 -11.00
CA VAL A 9 3.95 0.66 -12.18
C VAL A 9 4.27 2.14 -12.38
N GLU A 10 3.28 3.04 -12.24
CA GLU A 10 3.44 4.49 -12.48
C GLU A 10 3.91 5.22 -11.21
N ASP A 11 3.19 5.09 -10.10
CA ASP A 11 3.44 5.86 -8.89
C ASP A 11 4.47 5.21 -7.97
N GLY A 12 4.46 3.87 -7.91
CA GLY A 12 5.39 3.08 -7.11
C GLY A 12 6.86 3.33 -7.46
N LYS A 13 7.18 3.54 -8.75
CA LYS A 13 8.55 3.82 -9.20
C LYS A 13 9.01 5.23 -8.82
N HIS A 14 8.13 6.23 -8.92
CA HIS A 14 8.47 7.60 -8.57
C HIS A 14 8.77 7.73 -7.07
N LEU A 15 7.94 7.12 -6.23
CA LEU A 15 8.09 7.11 -4.77
C LEU A 15 9.26 6.23 -4.32
N SER A 16 9.52 5.11 -4.99
CA SER A 16 10.66 4.24 -4.68
C SER A 16 12.01 4.92 -4.99
N CYS A 17 12.07 5.75 -6.04
CA CYS A 17 13.27 6.54 -6.36
C CYS A 17 13.50 7.72 -5.39
N GLN A 18 12.47 8.19 -4.70
CA GLN A 18 12.58 9.19 -3.64
C GLN A 18 13.12 8.55 -2.35
N ARG A 19 14.44 8.38 -2.29
CA ARG A 19 15.17 7.81 -1.15
C ARG A 19 15.29 8.74 0.06
N HIS A 20 14.91 10.02 -0.08
CA HIS A 20 15.11 11.08 0.91
C HIS A 20 13.84 11.55 1.63
N HIS A 21 12.66 11.04 1.28
CA HIS A 21 11.42 11.39 1.96
C HIS A 21 11.13 10.42 3.10
N ASP A 22 10.65 10.98 4.21
CA ASP A 22 10.11 10.25 5.35
C ASP A 22 9.03 9.26 4.88
N ASP A 23 9.05 8.03 5.39
CA ASP A 23 8.12 7.00 4.94
C ASP A 23 6.65 7.37 5.18
N ALA A 24 6.33 8.12 6.23
CA ALA A 24 4.98 8.62 6.46
C ALA A 24 4.54 9.61 5.35
N VAL A 25 5.49 10.42 4.84
CA VAL A 25 5.24 11.31 3.69
C VAL A 25 5.02 10.50 2.42
N LYS A 26 5.75 9.39 2.24
CA LYS A 26 5.58 8.50 1.09
C LYS A 26 4.24 7.78 1.13
N VAL A 27 3.81 7.27 2.28
CA VAL A 27 2.49 6.66 2.49
C VAL A 27 1.38 7.66 2.22
N ASN A 28 1.49 8.88 2.76
CA ASN A 28 0.50 9.93 2.50
C ASN A 28 0.43 10.27 1.01
N THR A 29 1.58 10.50 0.37
CA THR A 29 1.66 10.84 -1.05
C THR A 29 1.13 9.70 -1.93
N GLY A 30 1.52 8.45 -1.66
CA GLY A 30 1.01 7.28 -2.39
C GLY A 30 -0.49 7.07 -2.20
N SER A 31 -1.02 7.33 -1.01
CA SER A 31 -2.47 7.24 -0.76
C SER A 31 -3.28 8.24 -1.60
N MET A 32 -2.69 9.37 -2.01
CA MET A 32 -3.36 10.36 -2.87
C MET A 32 -3.53 9.88 -4.31
N PHE A 33 -2.75 8.91 -4.76
CA PHE A 33 -2.84 8.34 -6.12
C PHE A 33 -3.77 7.11 -6.18
N LEU A 34 -4.30 6.64 -5.05
CA LEU A 34 -5.29 5.56 -5.04
C LEU A 34 -6.62 6.06 -5.63
N THR A 35 -7.27 5.21 -6.45
CA THR A 35 -8.59 5.48 -7.04
C THR A 35 -9.58 4.35 -6.75
N ASP A 36 -10.86 4.63 -7.00
CA ASP A 36 -11.96 3.65 -6.99
C ASP A 36 -12.05 2.80 -5.71
N ILE A 37 -12.10 1.48 -5.87
CA ILE A 37 -12.26 0.51 -4.78
C ILE A 37 -11.03 0.47 -3.85
N VAL A 38 -9.85 0.82 -4.39
CA VAL A 38 -8.59 0.83 -3.66
C VAL A 38 -8.55 2.01 -2.67
N LEU A 39 -9.02 3.18 -3.11
CA LEU A 39 -9.16 4.35 -2.26
C LEU A 39 -10.17 4.13 -1.13
N LEU A 40 -11.33 3.54 -1.45
CA LEU A 40 -12.37 3.27 -0.45
C LEU A 40 -11.88 2.29 0.64
N TRP A 41 -11.17 1.25 0.24
CA TRP A 41 -10.57 0.31 1.18
C TRP A 41 -9.54 1.03 2.08
N TRP A 42 -8.64 1.84 1.50
CA TRP A 42 -7.63 2.56 2.26
C TRP A 42 -8.25 3.53 3.28
N LEU A 43 -9.28 4.29 2.90
CA LEU A 43 -9.97 5.20 3.82
C LEU A 43 -10.69 4.44 4.96
N SER A 44 -11.33 3.31 4.65
CA SER A 44 -11.95 2.45 5.67
C SER A 44 -10.91 1.92 6.65
N ARG A 45 -9.74 1.52 6.14
CA ARG A 45 -8.60 1.07 6.96
C ARG A 45 -8.08 2.19 7.84
N SER A 46 -7.84 3.38 7.29
CA SER A 46 -7.17 4.48 8.01
C SER A 46 -8.05 5.08 9.09
N THR A 47 -9.37 4.87 9.02
CA THR A 47 -10.32 5.31 10.04
C THR A 47 -10.64 4.23 11.07
N ASP A 48 -10.24 2.98 10.83
CA ASP A 48 -10.41 1.89 11.79
C ASP A 48 -9.35 1.99 12.89
N LYS A 49 -9.80 2.40 14.08
CA LYS A 49 -8.96 2.51 15.28
C LYS A 49 -8.40 1.18 15.79
N ARG A 50 -8.86 0.05 15.24
CA ARG A 50 -8.34 -1.29 15.55
C ARG A 50 -7.13 -1.66 14.72
N GLN A 51 -6.92 -0.98 13.58
CA GLN A 51 -5.74 -1.17 12.75
C GLN A 51 -4.62 -0.26 13.24
N SER A 52 -3.40 -0.79 13.19
CA SER A 52 -2.19 -0.03 13.48
C SER A 52 -1.92 0.99 12.38
N ASP A 53 -1.38 2.14 12.79
CA ASP A 53 -0.88 3.16 11.87
C ASP A 53 0.24 2.55 11.02
N ILE A 54 0.19 2.76 9.70
CA ILE A 54 1.31 2.45 8.82
C ILE A 54 2.27 3.61 8.83
N GLY A 55 3.45 3.37 9.39
CA GLY A 55 4.56 4.31 9.34
C GLY A 55 5.50 4.06 8.17
N MET A 56 5.54 2.84 7.63
CA MET A 56 6.50 2.45 6.61
C MET A 56 5.86 2.30 5.23
N TRP A 57 6.54 2.82 4.20
CA TRP A 57 6.09 2.65 2.82
C TRP A 57 5.95 1.17 2.43
N GLN A 58 6.83 0.30 2.93
CA GLN A 58 6.78 -1.12 2.62
C GLN A 58 5.56 -1.82 3.22
N GLU A 59 5.18 -1.50 4.46
CA GLU A 59 3.95 -1.99 5.09
C GLU A 59 2.71 -1.59 4.29
N PHE A 60 2.68 -0.35 3.79
CA PHE A 60 1.60 0.12 2.92
C PHE A 60 1.49 -0.71 1.66
N GLN A 61 2.61 -0.99 0.99
CA GLN A 61 2.63 -1.82 -0.22
C GLN A 61 2.22 -3.26 0.07
N CYS A 62 2.67 -3.83 1.19
CA CYS A 62 2.31 -5.19 1.63
C CYS A 62 0.82 -5.33 1.89
N GLU A 63 0.22 -4.46 2.70
CA GLU A 63 -1.21 -4.56 3.00
C GLU A 63 -2.09 -4.31 1.76
N LEU A 64 -1.70 -3.34 0.92
CA LEU A 64 -2.39 -3.09 -0.34
C LEU A 64 -2.34 -4.33 -1.24
N LYS A 65 -1.17 -4.99 -1.32
CA LYS A 65 -1.04 -6.21 -2.10
C LYS A 65 -1.80 -7.38 -1.48
N GLY A 66 -1.69 -7.61 -0.18
CA GLY A 66 -2.37 -8.70 0.52
C GLY A 66 -3.90 -8.61 0.41
N GLN A 67 -4.46 -7.40 0.30
CA GLN A 67 -5.89 -7.20 0.12
C GLN A 67 -6.40 -7.49 -1.31
N PHE A 68 -5.62 -7.12 -2.34
CA PHE A 68 -6.07 -7.13 -3.73
C PHE A 68 -5.43 -8.23 -4.59
N TYR A 69 -4.33 -8.85 -4.11
CA TYR A 69 -3.66 -10.00 -4.71
C TYR A 69 -3.70 -11.17 -3.72
N PRO A 70 -4.65 -12.10 -3.88
CA PRO A 70 -4.77 -13.26 -2.99
C PRO A 70 -3.53 -14.17 -3.00
N GLU A 71 -2.73 -14.14 -4.07
CA GLU A 71 -1.44 -14.83 -4.14
C GLU A 71 -0.37 -14.23 -3.21
N PHE A 72 -0.43 -12.93 -2.92
CA PHE A 72 0.55 -12.26 -2.04
C PHE A 72 0.32 -12.63 -0.57
N THR A 73 -0.93 -12.90 -0.21
CA THR A 73 -1.32 -13.32 1.14
C THR A 73 -0.80 -14.72 1.48
N GLU A 74 -0.59 -15.60 0.49
CA GLU A 74 0.04 -16.92 0.70
C GLU A 74 1.57 -16.81 0.86
N GLU A 75 2.21 -15.88 0.16
CA GLU A 75 3.66 -15.65 0.24
C GLU A 75 4.06 -15.02 1.59
N GLU A 76 3.32 -14.00 2.06
CA GLU A 76 3.52 -13.43 3.41
C GLU A 76 3.24 -14.45 4.53
N ALA A 77 2.34 -15.42 4.32
CA ALA A 77 2.08 -16.49 5.27
C ALA A 77 3.23 -17.51 5.34
N GLN A 78 3.99 -17.69 4.24
CA GLN A 78 5.18 -18.55 4.22
C GLN A 78 6.42 -17.87 4.82
N GLU A 79 6.58 -16.55 4.66
CA GLU A 79 7.70 -15.81 5.26
C GLU A 79 7.60 -15.66 6.79
N ARG A 80 6.40 -15.88 7.36
CA ARG A 80 6.14 -15.78 8.80
C ARG A 80 6.17 -17.13 9.56
N LEU A 81 6.65 -18.21 8.93
CA LEU A 81 6.83 -19.55 9.53
C LEU A 81 8.27 -19.85 9.94
#